data_AF-A0A8G2BJA2-F1
#
_entry.id   AF-A0A8G2BJA2-F1
#
_cell.length_a   1.000
_cell.length_b   1.000
_cell.length_c   1.000
_cell.angle_alpha   90.00
_cell.angle_beta   90.00
_cell.angle_gamma   90.00
#
_symmetry.space_group_name_H-M   'P 1'
#
loop_
_entity.id
_entity.type
_entity.pdbx_description
1 polymer ?
#
loop_
_entity_poly.entity_id
_entity_poly.type
_entity_poly.pdbx_seq_one_letter_code
_entity_poly.pdbx_strand_id
1 'polypeptide(L)'
;MTGEEIARILGRLPELVNENEGLVRRGRTLSGEFLVQADDTPVHIRVHEGRIEAVETGPFRMRAWRFAIKAEADAWTRHWEAMPAPGYHDVIAMTRLGVARLEGDLQPLMAHLRYVKEVLALPRRFAKPTETGAGRA
;
A
#
# COMPACT_ATOMS: atom_id res chain seq x y z
N MET A 1 -6.75 -6.32 11.84
CA MET A 1 -5.86 -7.33 11.25
C MET A 1 -4.51 -7.25 11.95
N THR A 2 -3.72 -8.32 11.99
CA THR A 2 -2.32 -8.30 12.47
C THR A 2 -1.37 -7.81 11.38
N GLY A 3 -0.15 -7.39 11.73
CA GLY A 3 0.88 -7.04 10.75
C GLY A 3 1.16 -8.13 9.70
N GLU A 4 1.13 -9.41 10.10
CA GLU A 4 1.28 -10.55 9.18
C GLU A 4 0.10 -10.69 8.20
N GLU A 5 -1.12 -10.42 8.66
CA GLU A 5 -2.30 -10.40 7.79
C GLU A 5 -2.22 -9.26 6.77
N ILE A 6 -1.79 -8.07 7.20
CA ILE A 6 -1.53 -6.94 6.30
C ILE A 6 -0.47 -7.32 5.26
N ALA A 7 0.62 -7.95 5.68
CA ALA A 7 1.70 -8.37 4.78
C ALA A 7 1.22 -9.38 3.73
N ARG A 8 0.39 -10.35 4.13
CA ARG A 8 -0.23 -11.32 3.19
C ARG A 8 -1.09 -10.62 2.14
N ILE A 9 -1.85 -9.60 2.55
CA ILE A 9 -2.68 -8.81 1.64
C ILE A 9 -1.82 -7.99 0.67
N LEU A 10 -0.75 -7.35 1.16
CA LEU A 10 0.22 -6.63 0.32
C LEU A 10 0.94 -7.56 -0.67
N GLY A 11 1.10 -8.84 -0.33
CA GLY A 11 1.61 -9.88 -1.23
C GLY A 11 0.82 -10.04 -2.54
N ARG A 12 -0.43 -9.55 -2.61
CA ARG A 12 -1.26 -9.55 -3.84
C ARG A 12 -0.96 -8.40 -4.79
N LEU A 13 -0.20 -7.38 -4.38
CA LEU A 13 0.10 -6.21 -5.22
C LEU A 13 0.67 -6.53 -6.61
N PRO A 14 1.52 -7.55 -6.82
CA PRO A 14 1.98 -7.91 -8.17
C PRO A 14 0.84 -8.16 -9.15
N GLU A 15 -0.13 -8.98 -8.77
CA GLU A 15 -1.31 -9.28 -9.59
C GLU A 15 -2.13 -8.00 -9.82
N LEU A 16 -2.48 -7.30 -8.75
CA LEU A 16 -3.41 -6.15 -8.80
C LEU A 16 -2.87 -4.97 -9.60
N VAL A 17 -1.57 -4.71 -9.51
CA VAL A 17 -0.92 -3.60 -10.24
C VAL A 17 -0.63 -4.00 -11.67
N ASN A 18 -0.05 -5.18 -11.90
CA ASN A 18 0.45 -5.55 -13.21
C ASN A 18 -0.66 -5.87 -14.23
N GLU A 19 -1.86 -6.21 -13.76
CA GLU A 19 -3.07 -6.36 -14.59
C GLU A 19 -3.80 -5.03 -14.85
N ASN A 20 -3.37 -3.94 -14.21
CA ASN A 20 -3.94 -2.61 -14.40
C ASN A 20 -3.03 -1.75 -15.29
N GLU A 21 -3.21 -1.84 -16.61
CA GLU A 21 -2.40 -1.10 -17.60
C GLU A 21 -2.38 0.42 -17.35
N GLY A 22 -3.50 1.00 -16.93
CA GLY A 22 -3.59 2.42 -16.63
C GLY A 22 -2.70 2.83 -15.45
N LEU A 23 -2.64 1.99 -14.42
CA LEU A 23 -1.78 2.22 -13.26
C LEU A 23 -0.31 1.98 -13.58
N VAL A 24 0.03 0.92 -14.30
CA VAL A 24 1.41 0.67 -14.79
C VAL A 24 1.89 1.86 -15.62
N ARG A 25 1.10 2.33 -16.58
CA ARG A 25 1.43 3.49 -17.41
C ARG A 25 1.63 4.76 -16.59
N ARG A 26 0.85 4.96 -15.51
CA ARG A 26 1.02 6.09 -14.58
C ARG A 26 2.36 6.01 -13.85
N GLY A 27 2.75 4.81 -13.43
CA GLY A 27 4.00 4.55 -12.72
C GLY A 27 5.23 4.36 -13.60
N ARG A 28 5.12 4.41 -14.93
CA ARG A 28 6.16 3.97 -15.88
C ARG A 28 7.57 4.57 -15.69
N THR A 29 7.70 5.72 -15.03
CA THR A 29 8.99 6.36 -14.75
C THR A 29 9.51 6.09 -13.33
N LEU A 30 8.79 5.30 -12.53
CA LEU A 30 9.21 4.83 -11.22
C LEU A 30 9.84 3.44 -11.33
N SER A 31 11.14 3.37 -11.02
CA SER A 31 11.86 2.12 -10.78
C SER A 31 12.65 2.24 -9.48
N GLY A 32 12.56 1.25 -8.60
CA GLY A 32 13.21 1.23 -7.29
C GLY A 32 12.49 0.37 -6.27
N GLU A 33 12.98 0.36 -5.04
CA GLU A 33 12.39 -0.39 -3.92
C GLU A 33 11.89 0.57 -2.84
N PHE A 34 10.70 0.31 -2.32
CA PHE A 34 10.15 1.02 -1.16
C PHE A 34 9.59 0.03 -0.13
N LEU A 35 9.44 0.50 1.10
CA LEU A 35 8.98 -0.30 2.22
C LEU A 35 7.56 0.10 2.62
N VAL A 36 6.71 -0.90 2.88
CA VAL A 36 5.47 -0.75 3.63
C VAL A 36 5.61 -1.53 4.92
N GLN A 37 5.19 -0.98 6.06
CA GLN A 37 5.27 -1.65 7.35
C GLN A 37 3.92 -1.58 8.08
N ALA A 38 3.51 -2.71 8.62
CA ALA A 38 2.38 -2.85 9.53
C ALA A 38 2.88 -3.40 10.86
N ASP A 39 2.71 -2.64 11.94
CA ASP A 39 3.32 -2.94 13.25
C ASP A 39 4.85 -3.15 13.09
N ASP A 40 5.36 -4.32 13.46
CA ASP A 40 6.77 -4.74 13.30
C ASP A 40 7.01 -5.62 12.05
N THR A 41 6.03 -5.70 11.13
CA THR A 41 6.10 -6.55 9.93
C THR A 41 6.48 -5.71 8.69
N PRO A 42 7.74 -5.74 8.24
CA PRO A 42 8.18 -5.02 7.03
C PRO A 42 7.84 -5.80 5.75
N VAL A 43 7.42 -5.07 4.71
CA VAL A 43 7.13 -5.57 3.37
C VAL A 43 7.86 -4.73 2.34
N HIS A 44 8.84 -5.33 1.68
CA HIS A 44 9.63 -4.71 0.63
C HIS A 44 8.94 -4.88 -0.72
N ILE A 45 8.78 -3.77 -1.44
CA ILE A 45 8.10 -3.72 -2.72
C ILE A 45 9.08 -3.20 -3.78
N ARG A 46 9.42 -4.06 -4.74
CA ARG A 46 10.27 -3.71 -5.89
C ARG A 46 9.40 -3.33 -7.08
N VAL A 47 9.67 -2.16 -7.62
CA VAL A 47 8.98 -1.59 -8.79
C VAL A 47 9.98 -1.44 -9.94
N HIS A 48 9.59 -1.84 -11.13
CA HIS A 48 10.30 -1.55 -12.37
C HIS A 48 9.31 -0.98 -13.39
N GLU A 49 9.53 0.27 -13.79
CA GLU A 49 8.70 1.00 -14.75
C GLU A 49 7.19 0.89 -14.43
N GLY A 50 6.84 1.10 -13.16
CA GLY A 50 5.46 1.05 -12.68
C GLY A 50 4.86 -0.35 -12.51
N ARG A 51 5.59 -1.41 -12.87
CA ARG A 51 5.23 -2.81 -12.58
C ARG A 51 5.80 -3.23 -11.23
N ILE A 52 5.04 -4.00 -10.45
CA ILE A 52 5.55 -4.59 -9.22
C ILE A 52 6.22 -5.92 -9.57
N GLU A 53 7.53 -5.99 -9.43
CA GLU A 53 8.32 -7.20 -9.75
C GLU A 53 8.40 -8.18 -8.59
N ALA A 54 8.42 -7.66 -7.36
CA ALA A 54 8.54 -8.48 -6.16
C ALA A 54 7.86 -7.81 -4.96
N VAL A 55 7.24 -8.64 -4.12
CA VAL A 55 6.80 -8.28 -2.78
C VAL A 55 7.35 -9.31 -1.81
N GLU A 56 8.17 -8.86 -0.88
CA GLU A 56 8.92 -9.74 0.02
C GLU A 56 8.73 -9.29 1.47
N THR A 57 8.19 -10.17 2.31
CA THR A 57 7.99 -9.90 3.74
C THR A 57 9.26 -10.25 4.52
N GLY A 58 9.71 -9.32 5.37
CA GLY A 58 10.91 -9.49 6.20
C GLY A 58 10.64 -10.20 7.54
N PRO A 59 11.58 -10.12 8.49
CA PRO A 59 12.57 -9.04 8.65
C PRO A 59 13.82 -9.15 7.78
N PHE A 60 14.29 -8.02 7.23
CA PHE A 60 15.58 -7.91 6.52
C PHE A 60 16.43 -6.79 7.14
N ARG A 61 17.56 -7.13 7.78
CA ARG A 61 18.34 -6.17 8.61
C ARG A 61 19.05 -5.06 7.85
N MET A 62 19.44 -5.28 6.59
CA MET A 62 20.28 -4.34 5.82
C MET A 62 19.72 -4.07 4.42
N ARG A 63 18.46 -4.42 4.18
CA ARG A 63 17.88 -4.28 2.86
C ARG A 63 17.49 -2.83 2.62
N ALA A 64 18.11 -2.21 1.62
CA ALA A 64 17.89 -0.83 1.27
C ALA A 64 16.49 -0.62 0.67
N TRP A 65 15.89 0.52 0.97
CA TRP A 65 14.66 1.05 0.39
C TRP A 65 14.84 2.55 0.21
N ARG A 66 14.17 3.17 -0.76
CA ARG A 66 14.26 4.62 -0.99
C ARG A 66 13.44 5.41 0.01
N PHE A 67 12.18 5.01 0.17
CA PHE A 67 11.29 5.55 1.19
C PHE A 67 10.50 4.41 1.86
N ALA A 68 9.93 4.72 3.01
CA ALA A 68 9.06 3.82 3.76
C ALA A 68 7.74 4.49 4.12
N ILE A 69 6.66 3.70 4.14
CA ILE A 69 5.35 4.08 4.65
C ILE A 69 5.03 3.11 5.78
N LYS A 70 5.04 3.60 7.01
CA LYS A 70 4.89 2.78 8.22
C LYS A 70 3.65 3.20 8.98
N ALA A 71 2.82 2.24 9.37
CA ALA A 71 1.63 2.46 10.18
C ALA A 71 1.32 1.22 11.02
N GLU A 72 0.46 1.35 12.02
CA GLU A 72 -0.08 0.18 12.72
C GLU A 72 -1.02 -0.62 11.81
N ALA A 73 -1.18 -1.91 12.08
CA ALA A 73 -2.09 -2.76 11.30
C ALA A 73 -3.56 -2.29 11.39
N ASP A 74 -3.97 -1.64 12.48
CA ASP A 74 -5.30 -1.01 12.58
C ASP A 74 -5.48 0.12 11.56
N ALA A 75 -4.45 0.95 11.35
CA ALA A 75 -4.53 2.05 10.39
C ALA A 75 -4.63 1.54 8.95
N TRP A 76 -3.89 0.49 8.60
CA TRP A 76 -4.05 -0.22 7.31
C TRP A 76 -5.43 -0.86 7.18
N THR A 77 -5.93 -1.47 8.24
CA THR A 77 -7.28 -2.07 8.29
C THR A 77 -8.35 -1.02 7.95
N ARG A 78 -8.30 0.15 8.59
CA ARG A 78 -9.22 1.27 8.33
C ARG A 78 -9.05 1.86 6.93
N HIS A 79 -7.82 1.95 6.43
CA HIS A 79 -7.55 2.42 5.07
C HIS A 79 -8.20 1.54 3.99
N TRP A 80 -8.38 0.26 4.28
CA TRP A 80 -8.98 -0.72 3.39
C TRP A 80 -10.46 -1.03 3.68
N GLU A 81 -11.12 -0.24 4.52
CA GLU A 81 -12.58 -0.25 4.57
C GLU A 81 -13.18 0.18 3.23
N ALA A 82 -14.37 -0.31 2.89
CA ALA A 82 -15.07 0.06 1.66
C ALA A 82 -15.29 1.59 1.57
N MET A 83 -15.62 2.20 2.71
CA MET A 83 -15.74 3.64 2.90
C MET A 83 -14.87 4.05 4.10
N PRO A 84 -13.57 4.35 3.90
CA PRO A 84 -12.69 4.74 4.99
C PRO A 84 -13.16 6.04 5.64
N ALA A 85 -13.10 6.11 6.97
CA ALA A 85 -13.33 7.34 7.71
C ALA A 85 -12.38 8.47 7.26
N PRO A 86 -12.75 9.75 7.47
CA PRO A 86 -11.84 10.87 7.24
C PRO A 86 -10.48 10.66 7.91
N GLY A 87 -9.40 10.94 7.19
CA GLY A 87 -8.02 10.66 7.64
C GLY A 87 -7.47 9.29 7.21
N TYR A 88 -8.31 8.32 6.83
CA TYR A 88 -7.86 6.99 6.39
C TYR A 88 -8.00 6.77 4.88
N HIS A 89 -8.41 7.78 4.11
CA HIS A 89 -8.66 7.60 2.67
C HIS A 89 -7.38 7.41 1.83
N ASP A 90 -6.24 7.95 2.29
CA ASP A 90 -4.93 7.74 1.68
C ASP A 90 -3.77 7.94 2.68
N VAL A 91 -2.56 7.55 2.28
CA VAL A 91 -1.37 7.59 3.15
C VAL A 91 -0.96 9.01 3.58
N ILE A 92 -1.29 10.06 2.81
CA ILE A 92 -1.01 11.44 3.21
C ILE A 92 -2.00 11.88 4.28
N ALA A 93 -3.27 11.49 4.15
CA ALA A 93 -4.27 11.72 5.18
C ALA A 93 -3.91 10.99 6.48
N MET A 94 -3.45 9.73 6.38
CA MET A 94 -3.00 8.95 7.53
C MET A 94 -1.78 9.58 8.20
N THR A 95 -0.85 10.13 7.40
CA THR A 95 0.32 10.85 7.91
C THR A 95 -0.09 12.13 8.62
N ARG A 96 -1.05 12.90 8.08
CA ARG A 96 -1.59 14.11 8.72
C ARG A 96 -2.36 13.82 10.00
N LEU A 97 -3.01 12.66 10.08
CA LEU A 97 -3.69 12.17 11.28
C LEU A 97 -2.70 11.64 12.34
N GLY A 98 -1.42 11.47 11.99
CA GLY A 98 -0.39 10.96 12.90
C GLY A 98 -0.37 9.44 13.06
N VAL A 99 -1.17 8.70 12.28
CA VAL A 99 -1.26 7.23 12.33
C VAL A 99 -0.38 6.53 11.29
N ALA A 100 0.29 7.29 10.43
CA ALA A 100 1.32 6.80 9.52
C ALA A 100 2.55 7.72 9.51
N ARG A 101 3.71 7.16 9.17
CA ARG A 101 4.98 7.86 9.02
C ARG A 101 5.57 7.61 7.64
N LEU A 102 6.12 8.68 7.06
CA LEU A 102 6.90 8.66 5.83
C LEU A 102 8.37 8.85 6.18
N GLU A 103 9.23 7.94 5.75
CA GLU A 103 10.67 7.97 6.06
C GLU A 103 11.51 7.82 4.79
N GLY A 104 12.79 8.23 4.85
CA GLY A 104 13.76 8.13 3.75
C GLY A 104 13.74 9.30 2.76
N ASP A 105 14.14 9.02 1.53
CA ASP A 105 14.06 9.99 0.42
C ASP A 105 12.63 10.07 -0.10
N LEU A 106 11.91 11.12 0.29
CA LEU A 106 10.52 11.33 -0.10
C LEU A 106 10.36 11.91 -1.50
N GLN A 107 11.43 12.34 -2.18
CA GLN A 107 11.32 12.94 -3.51
C GLN A 107 10.69 11.96 -4.54
N PRO A 108 11.11 10.68 -4.63
CA PRO A 108 10.42 9.68 -5.44
C PRO A 108 8.96 9.45 -5.03
N LEU A 109 8.64 9.44 -3.72
CA LEU A 109 7.26 9.30 -3.26
C LEU A 109 6.40 10.48 -3.75
N MET A 110 6.90 11.71 -3.63
CA MET A 110 6.15 12.91 -4.03
C MET A 110 5.98 13.00 -5.54
N ALA A 111 7.01 12.68 -6.33
CA ALA A 111 6.95 12.63 -7.79
C ALA A 111 5.93 11.61 -8.31
N HIS A 112 5.72 10.51 -7.57
CA HIS A 112 4.82 9.41 -7.96
C HIS A 112 3.63 9.24 -7.01
N LEU A 113 3.26 10.28 -6.26
CA LEU A 113 2.33 10.18 -5.14
C LEU A 113 0.99 9.56 -5.52
N ARG A 114 0.44 9.94 -6.68
CA ARG A 114 -0.82 9.39 -7.18
C ARG A 114 -0.71 7.89 -7.47
N TYR A 115 0.39 7.44 -8.08
CA TYR A 115 0.63 6.03 -8.34
C TYR A 115 0.71 5.25 -7.02
N VAL A 116 1.52 5.72 -6.06
CA VAL A 116 1.71 5.03 -4.78
C VAL A 116 0.40 4.96 -3.98
N LYS A 117 -0.39 6.04 -3.95
CA LYS A 117 -1.72 6.04 -3.33
C LYS A 117 -2.67 5.02 -3.96
N GLU A 118 -2.72 4.98 -5.30
CA GLU A 118 -3.56 4.03 -6.02
C GLU A 118 -3.11 2.58 -5.76
N VAL A 119 -1.80 2.28 -5.82
CA VAL A 119 -1.23 0.96 -5.48
C VAL A 119 -1.65 0.51 -4.09
N LEU A 120 -1.48 1.36 -3.07
CA LEU A 120 -1.79 0.99 -1.69
C LEU A 120 -3.29 0.90 -1.39
N ALA A 121 -4.13 1.50 -2.23
CA ALA A 121 -5.59 1.38 -2.12
C ALA A 121 -6.15 0.12 -2.81
N LEU A 122 -5.44 -0.50 -3.77
CA LEU A 122 -5.92 -1.68 -4.50
C LEU A 122 -6.37 -2.84 -3.60
N PRO A 123 -5.66 -3.18 -2.50
CA PRO A 123 -6.06 -4.28 -1.64
C PRO A 123 -7.39 -4.06 -0.90
N ARG A 124 -7.94 -2.83 -0.89
CA ARG A 124 -9.29 -2.52 -0.39
C ARG A 124 -10.37 -3.42 -0.99
N ARG A 125 -10.19 -3.88 -2.23
CA ARG A 125 -11.13 -4.80 -2.90
C ARG A 125 -11.17 -6.21 -2.29
N PHE A 126 -10.17 -6.57 -1.50
CA PHE A 126 -9.99 -7.90 -0.91
C PHE A 126 -9.98 -7.91 0.61
N ALA A 127 -9.87 -6.73 1.23
CA ALA A 127 -9.77 -6.61 2.69
C ALA A 127 -11.06 -6.94 3.44
N LYS A 128 -12.23 -7.01 2.77
CA LYS A 128 -13.48 -7.63 3.27
C LYS A 128 -14.45 -7.95 2.11
N PRO A 129 -15.32 -8.97 2.24
CA PRO A 129 -16.28 -9.36 1.21
C PRO A 129 -17.45 -8.37 1.10
N THR A 130 -18.01 -8.31 -0.11
CA THR A 130 -19.29 -7.73 -0.49
C THR A 130 -20.40 -7.99 0.55
N GLU A 131 -20.96 -6.93 1.13
CA GLU A 131 -22.35 -6.99 1.60
C GLU A 131 -23.26 -7.10 0.37
N THR A 132 -23.60 -8.33 -0.02
CA THR A 132 -24.81 -8.56 -0.81
C THR A 132 -25.99 -8.39 0.15
N GLY A 133 -26.39 -7.14 0.34
CA GLY A 133 -27.64 -6.76 0.99
C GLY A 133 -28.79 -6.87 -0.01
N ALA A 134 -29.54 -7.96 0.08
CA ALA A 134 -30.88 -8.07 -0.45
C ALA A 134 -31.76 -6.95 0.14
N GLY A 135 -32.54 -6.29 -0.70
CA GLY A 135 -33.40 -5.18 -0.30
C GLY A 135 -34.11 -4.53 -1.47
N ARG A 136 -34.75 -5.34 -2.33
CA ARG A 136 -35.87 -4.86 -3.16
C ARG A 136 -37.14 -5.40 -2.54
N ALA A 137 -37.87 -4.51 -1.88
CA ALA A 137 -39.32 -4.61 -1.73
C ALA A 137 -39.98 -4.19 -3.04
#